data_AF-A0A8J5GMX6-F1
#
_entry.id   AF-A0A8J5GMX6-F1
#
_cell.length_a   1.000
_cell.length_b   1.000
_cell.length_c   1.000
_cell.angle_alpha   90.00
_cell.angle_beta   90.00
_cell.angle_gamma   90.00
#
_symmetry.space_group_name_H-M   'P 1'
#
loop_
_entity.id
_entity.type
_entity.pdbx_description
1 polymer ?
#
loop_
_entity_poly.entity_id
_entity_poly.type
_entity_poly.pdbx_seq_one_letter_code
_entity_poly.pdbx_strand_id
1 'polypeptide(L)'
;MVQFKNRYLVMEIFIHGERDFIGRDTPRVISSSSISKAIKESVQLNFGECGLALLLGSLQVKYVNSTTKICIIRVSRSEYQKVWSAITMIRSIGNNPATFNLLDLSGEQTCPLQNLF
;
A
#
# COMPACT_ATOMS: atom_id res chain seq x y z
N MET A 1 6.39 -16.06 26.33
CA MET A 1 5.52 -15.84 25.15
C MET A 1 6.02 -14.64 24.37
N VAL A 2 6.35 -14.80 23.08
CA VAL A 2 6.86 -13.70 22.24
C VAL A 2 5.69 -13.11 21.46
N GLN A 3 5.45 -11.81 21.62
CA GLN A 3 4.37 -11.12 20.94
C GLN A 3 4.78 -10.77 19.50
N PHE A 4 3.96 -11.15 18.51
CA PHE A 4 4.13 -10.72 17.12
C PHE A 4 3.83 -9.22 17.00
N LYS A 5 4.89 -8.41 16.89
CA LYS A 5 4.79 -6.95 16.71
C LYS A 5 4.55 -6.61 15.23
N ASN A 6 3.50 -5.84 14.98
CA ASN A 6 3.14 -5.34 13.65
C ASN A 6 3.42 -3.84 13.57
N ARG A 7 3.68 -3.34 12.36
CA ARG A 7 3.79 -1.92 12.04
C ARG A 7 2.70 -1.54 11.04
N TYR A 8 2.30 -0.28 11.08
CA TYR A 8 1.34 0.35 10.20
C TYR A 8 2.06 1.38 9.36
N LEU A 9 1.96 1.23 8.04
CA LEU A 9 2.43 2.22 7.09
C LEU A 9 1.22 3.01 6.62
N VAL A 10 1.26 4.32 6.79
CA VAL A 10 0.31 5.24 6.19
C VAL A 10 0.96 5.81 4.94
N MET A 11 0.31 5.58 3.81
CA MET A 11 0.80 6.07 2.53
C MET A 11 -0.26 6.86 1.79
N GLU A 12 0.20 7.81 1.03
CA GLU A 12 -0.59 8.60 0.09
C GLU A 12 -0.32 8.12 -1.32
N ILE A 13 -1.38 8.03 -2.13
CA ILE A 13 -1.34 7.49 -3.49
C ILE A 13 -1.59 8.61 -4.50
N PHE A 14 -0.57 8.96 -5.27
CA PHE A 14 -0.67 9.91 -6.37
C PHE A 14 -0.86 9.18 -7.68
N ILE A 15 -2.05 9.27 -8.28
CA ILE A 15 -2.30 8.73 -9.62
C ILE A 15 -2.05 9.86 -10.62
N HIS A 16 -1.06 9.70 -11.49
CA HIS A 16 -0.74 10.68 -12.53
C HIS A 16 -1.64 10.44 -13.74
N GLY A 17 -2.86 10.96 -13.67
CA GLY A 17 -3.80 10.94 -14.78
C GLY A 17 -3.52 12.09 -15.74
N GLU A 18 -2.60 11.93 -16.70
CA GLU A 18 -2.78 12.71 -17.92
C GLU A 18 -3.98 12.13 -18.67
N ARG A 19 -5.06 12.92 -18.71
CA ARG A 19 -6.32 12.76 -19.46
C ARG A 19 -7.47 12.12 -18.70
N ASP A 20 -8.14 12.99 -17.94
CA ASP A 20 -9.60 13.02 -17.86
C ASP A 20 -10.21 13.31 -19.26
N PHE A 21 -10.11 12.44 -20.26
CA PHE A 21 -10.89 12.64 -21.50
C PHE A 21 -11.39 11.32 -22.11
N ILE A 22 -12.72 11.21 -22.09
CA ILE A 22 -13.61 10.37 -22.90
C ILE A 22 -13.91 8.97 -22.32
N GLY A 23 -14.98 8.91 -21.53
CA GLY A 23 -16.04 7.95 -21.84
C GLY A 23 -16.09 6.63 -21.07
N ARG A 24 -15.82 6.64 -19.76
CA ARG A 24 -16.38 5.61 -18.84
C ARG A 24 -16.43 6.15 -17.42
N ASP A 25 -17.57 6.72 -17.09
CA ASP A 25 -18.03 6.97 -15.72
C ASP A 25 -18.08 5.65 -14.95
N THR A 26 -16.94 5.24 -14.44
CA THR A 26 -16.88 4.58 -13.15
C THR A 26 -15.72 5.24 -12.43
N PRO A 27 -15.91 5.88 -11.26
CA PRO A 27 -14.78 6.17 -10.40
C PRO A 27 -14.13 4.80 -10.18
N ARG A 28 -12.99 4.55 -10.82
CA ARG A 28 -12.37 3.22 -10.80
C ARG A 28 -11.99 3.02 -9.36
N VAL A 29 -12.87 2.35 -8.62
CA VAL A 29 -12.82 2.24 -7.17
C VAL A 29 -11.42 1.75 -6.89
N ILE A 30 -10.62 2.59 -6.22
CA ILE A 30 -9.29 2.22 -5.75
C ILE A 30 -9.57 1.13 -4.72
N SER A 31 -9.70 -0.09 -5.22
CA SER A 31 -10.08 -1.23 -4.42
C SER A 31 -8.87 -1.62 -3.60
N SER A 32 -9.09 -1.90 -2.32
CA SER A 32 -8.08 -2.47 -1.44
C SER A 32 -7.44 -3.73 -2.05
N SER A 33 -8.21 -4.51 -2.81
CA SER A 33 -7.72 -5.67 -3.55
C SER A 33 -6.71 -5.30 -4.63
N SER A 34 -6.95 -4.25 -5.42
CA SER A 34 -6.05 -3.80 -6.48
C SER A 34 -4.73 -3.30 -5.93
N ILE A 35 -4.77 -2.50 -4.85
CA ILE A 35 -3.56 -2.03 -4.18
C ILE A 35 -2.78 -3.21 -3.61
N SER A 36 -3.45 -4.12 -2.90
CA SER A 36 -2.78 -5.28 -2.31
C SER A 36 -2.14 -6.17 -3.37
N LYS A 37 -2.75 -6.31 -4.55
CA LYS A 37 -2.20 -7.05 -5.68
C LYS A 37 -0.96 -6.36 -6.24
N ALA A 38 -1.02 -5.05 -6.50
CA ALA A 38 0.11 -4.29 -7.03
C ALA A 38 1.33 -4.34 -6.09
N ILE A 39 1.12 -4.28 -4.78
CA ILE A 39 2.19 -4.41 -3.79
C ILE A 39 2.80 -5.82 -3.83
N LYS A 40 1.96 -6.87 -3.87
CA LYS A 40 2.44 -8.27 -3.95
C LYS A 40 3.25 -8.51 -5.22
N GLU A 41 2.78 -8.01 -6.36
CA GLU A 41 3.47 -8.13 -7.64
C GLU A 41 4.82 -7.39 -7.62
N SER A 42 4.88 -6.17 -7.07
CA SER A 42 6.15 -5.44 -6.90
C SER A 42 7.11 -6.18 -5.97
N VAL A 43 6.61 -6.74 -4.87
CA VAL A 43 7.43 -7.56 -3.95
C VAL A 43 7.99 -8.79 -4.66
N GLN A 44 7.16 -9.48 -5.45
CA GLN A 44 7.56 -10.67 -6.20
C GLN A 44 8.63 -10.34 -7.24
N LEU A 45 8.49 -9.20 -7.94
CA LEU A 45 9.48 -8.75 -8.93
C LEU A 45 10.83 -8.38 -8.29
N ASN A 46 10.83 -7.76 -7.11
CA ASN A 46 12.05 -7.26 -6.47
C ASN A 46 12.74 -8.27 -5.55
N PHE A 47 11.97 -9.10 -4.84
CA PHE A 47 12.46 -10.02 -3.82
C PHE A 47 12.23 -11.51 -4.17
N GLY A 48 11.56 -11.80 -5.28
CA GLY A 48 11.20 -13.15 -5.69
C GLY A 48 10.08 -13.78 -4.86
N GLU A 49 9.83 -15.07 -5.13
CA GLU A 49 8.79 -15.86 -4.46
C GLU A 49 9.04 -16.02 -2.95
N CYS A 50 10.30 -16.16 -2.54
CA CYS A 50 10.65 -16.30 -1.13
C CYS A 50 10.29 -15.02 -0.33
N GLY A 51 10.55 -13.84 -0.90
CA GLY A 51 10.17 -12.57 -0.29
C GLY A 51 8.65 -12.43 -0.19
N LEU A 52 7.93 -12.81 -1.24
CA LEU A 52 6.48 -12.78 -1.28
C LEU A 52 5.85 -13.71 -0.22
N ALA A 53 6.36 -14.94 -0.07
CA ALA A 53 5.85 -15.93 0.87
C ALA A 53 5.92 -15.45 2.33
N LEU A 54 7.03 -14.82 2.73
CA LEU A 54 7.20 -14.25 4.07
C LEU A 54 6.20 -13.11 4.35
N LEU A 55 5.86 -12.36 3.32
CA LEU A 55 4.98 -11.19 3.41
C LEU A 55 3.50 -11.56 3.38
N LEU A 56 3.12 -12.64 2.71
CA LEU A 56 1.73 -13.03 2.51
C LEU A 56 0.93 -13.17 3.81
N GLY A 57 1.58 -13.64 4.89
CA GLY A 57 0.94 -13.86 6.19
C GLY A 57 0.73 -12.58 7.02
N SER A 58 1.45 -11.50 6.74
CA SER A 58 1.43 -10.27 7.56
C SER A 58 0.98 -9.01 6.81
N LEU A 59 1.07 -9.02 5.48
CA LEU A 59 0.68 -7.92 4.60
C LEU A 59 -0.84 -7.86 4.46
N GLN A 60 -1.46 -6.85 5.07
CA GLN A 60 -2.89 -6.60 4.95
C GLN A 60 -3.19 -5.11 4.80
N VAL A 61 -3.89 -4.74 3.73
CA VAL A 61 -4.42 -3.38 3.57
C VAL A 61 -5.67 -3.25 4.44
N LYS A 62 -5.63 -2.37 5.44
CA LYS A 62 -6.75 -2.18 6.39
C LYS A 62 -7.73 -1.11 5.96
N TYR A 63 -7.21 -0.02 5.42
CA TYR A 63 -8.00 1.15 5.08
C TYR A 63 -7.51 1.71 3.75
N VAL A 64 -8.47 2.10 2.92
CA VAL A 64 -8.21 2.81 1.67
C VAL A 64 -9.30 3.84 1.54
N ASN A 65 -8.91 5.09 1.33
CA ASN A 65 -9.82 6.16 0.98
C ASN A 65 -9.57 6.58 -0.47
N SER A 66 -10.59 6.43 -1.31
CA SER A 66 -10.52 6.82 -2.72
C SER A 66 -10.57 8.35 -2.93
N THR A 67 -11.09 9.09 -1.96
CA THR A 67 -11.24 10.56 -1.99
C THR A 67 -9.94 11.23 -1.56
N THR A 68 -9.44 10.91 -0.36
CA THR A 68 -8.19 11.49 0.16
C THR A 68 -6.93 10.78 -0.32
N LYS A 69 -7.07 9.68 -1.07
CA LYS A 69 -5.97 8.85 -1.60
C LYS A 69 -5.04 8.25 -0.55
N ILE A 70 -5.49 8.16 0.70
CA ILE A 70 -4.71 7.58 1.80
C ILE A 70 -4.98 6.07 1.88
N CYS A 71 -3.92 5.29 2.10
CA CYS A 71 -4.00 3.87 2.42
C CYS A 71 -3.21 3.54 3.70
N ILE A 72 -3.74 2.58 4.47
CA ILE A 72 -3.12 2.07 5.68
C ILE A 72 -2.83 0.59 5.49
N ILE A 73 -1.55 0.22 5.60
CA ILE A 73 -1.05 -1.12 5.35
C ILE A 73 -0.45 -1.66 6.65
N ARG A 74 -0.91 -2.84 7.06
CA ARG A 74 -0.31 -3.62 8.15
C ARG A 74 0.82 -4.49 7.59
N VAL A 75 1.96 -4.51 8.27
CA VAL A 75 3.11 -5.37 7.96
C VAL A 75 3.77 -5.86 9.26
N SER A 76 4.49 -6.99 9.21
CA SER A 76 5.34 -7.43 10.32
C SER A 76 6.52 -6.48 10.58
N ARG A 77 7.02 -6.44 11.82
CA ARG A 77 8.20 -5.62 12.18
C ARG A 77 9.49 -6.08 11.48
N SER A 78 9.64 -7.36 11.13
CA SER A 78 10.86 -7.84 10.49
C SER A 78 10.90 -7.46 9.00
N GLU A 79 9.76 -7.47 8.32
CA GLU A 79 9.72 -7.34 6.85
C GLU A 79 9.24 -5.97 6.34
N TYR A 80 8.91 -5.01 7.21
CA TYR A 80 8.39 -3.70 6.78
C TYR A 80 9.32 -2.95 5.82
N GLN A 81 10.64 -3.09 5.97
CA GLN A 81 11.61 -2.45 5.07
C GLN A 81 11.48 -2.98 3.64
N LYS A 82 11.30 -4.30 3.48
CA LYS A 82 11.13 -4.91 2.16
C LYS A 82 9.86 -4.43 1.48
N VAL A 83 8.76 -4.37 2.24
CA VAL A 83 7.48 -3.84 1.73
C VAL A 83 7.61 -2.36 1.37
N TRP A 84 8.25 -1.56 2.21
CA TRP A 84 8.43 -0.14 1.95
C TRP A 84 9.26 0.10 0.68
N SER A 85 10.40 -0.59 0.53
CA SER A 85 11.21 -0.51 -0.69
C SER A 85 10.42 -0.96 -1.92
N ALA A 86 9.68 -2.07 -1.84
CA ALA A 86 8.83 -2.52 -2.95
C ALA A 86 7.77 -1.49 -3.34
N ILE A 87 7.18 -0.79 -2.37
CA ILE A 87 6.14 0.21 -2.63
C ILE A 87 6.72 1.43 -3.37
N THR A 88 7.91 1.89 -3.00
CA THR A 88 8.55 3.02 -3.70
C THR A 88 8.89 2.71 -5.17
N MET A 89 8.99 1.44 -5.53
CA MET A 89 9.26 0.99 -6.90
C MET A 89 7.99 0.79 -7.73
N ILE A 90 6.80 0.87 -7.13
CA ILE A 90 5.54 0.77 -7.88
C ILE A 90 5.40 2.02 -8.75
N ARG A 91 5.38 1.80 -10.07
CA ARG A 91 5.18 2.87 -11.06
C ARG A 91 3.77 2.90 -11.64
N SER A 92 3.03 1.81 -11.53
CA SER A 92 1.66 1.71 -12.03
C SER A 92 0.79 0.84 -11.14
N ILE A 93 -0.47 1.23 -11.01
CA ILE A 93 -1.52 0.40 -10.43
C ILE A 93 -2.49 0.06 -11.55
N GLY A 94 -2.39 -1.16 -12.08
CA GLY A 94 -3.12 -1.56 -13.27
C GLY A 94 -2.64 -0.77 -14.50
N ASN A 95 -3.55 0.01 -15.11
CA ASN A 95 -3.27 0.80 -16.32
C ASN A 95 -2.85 2.24 -16.05
N ASN A 96 -2.88 2.69 -14.79
CA ASN A 96 -2.64 4.09 -14.48
C ASN A 96 -1.28 4.23 -13.78
N PRO A 97 -0.43 5.17 -14.20
CA PRO A 97 0.81 5.43 -13.49
C PRO A 97 0.48 6.01 -12.11
N ALA A 98 1.10 5.47 -11.07
CA ALA A 98 0.86 5.86 -9.70
C ALA A 98 2.16 5.90 -8.91
N THR A 99 2.24 6.82 -7.96
CA THR A 99 3.37 7.01 -7.07
C THR A 99 2.86 6.95 -5.64
N PHE A 100 3.62 6.30 -4.76
CA PHE A 100 3.29 6.21 -3.35
C PHE A 100 4.21 7.11 -2.55
N ASN A 101 3.64 7.92 -1.67
CA ASN A 101 4.38 8.70 -0.69
C ASN A 101 4.14 8.13 0.71
N LEU A 102 5.21 8.00 1.50
CA LEU A 102 5.08 7.56 2.89
C LEU A 102 4.77 8.78 3.76
N LEU A 103 3.64 8.76 4.47
CA LEU A 103 3.28 9.80 5.42
C LEU A 103 3.76 9.45 6.83
N ASP A 104 3.52 8.21 7.28
CA ASP A 104 3.86 7.81 8.63
C ASP A 104 4.15 6.30 8.75
N LEU A 105 5.00 5.95 9.71
CA LEU A 105 5.34 4.59 10.11
C LEU A 105 5.09 4.42 11.61
N SER A 106 3.90 3.92 11.96
CA SER A 106 3.52 3.71 13.36
C SER A 106 3.68 2.26 13.81
N GLY A 107 4.06 2.06 15.07
CA GLY A 107 4.19 0.75 15.72
C GLY A 107 2.94 0.27 16.46
N GLU A 108 1.95 1.14 16.65
CA GLU A 108 0.73 0.84 17.39
C GLU A 108 -0.52 1.07 16.54
N GLN A 109 -1.60 0.34 16.85
CA GLN A 109 -2.91 0.50 16.21
C GLN A 109 -3.62 1.79 16.63
N THR A 110 -3.11 2.46 17.68
CA THR A 110 -3.60 3.74 18.20
C THR A 110 -3.34 4.83 17.17
N CYS A 111 -4.24 4.85 16.20
CA CYS A 111 -4.65 5.94 15.34
C CYS A 111 -3.54 6.88 14.84
N PRO A 112 -2.88 6.56 13.71
CA PRO A 112 -2.42 7.63 12.82
C PRO A 112 -3.60 8.48 12.29
N LEU A 113 -4.84 8.01 12.42
CA LEU A 113 -6.06 8.77 12.14
C LEU A 113 -6.29 9.98 13.07
N GLN A 114 -5.62 10.06 14.23
CA GLN A 114 -5.70 11.25 15.12
C GLN A 114 -4.83 12.42 14.65
N ASN A 115 -3.82 12.18 13.81
CA ASN A 115 -2.91 13.22 13.30
C ASN A 115 -3.26 13.68 11.88
N LEU A 116 -4.35 13.16 11.31
CA LEU A 116 -4.79 13.44 9.93
C LEU A 116 -6.14 14.18 9.87
N PHE A 117 -6.67 14.60 11.04
CA PHE A 117 -7.79 15.53 11.19
C PHE A 117 -7.49 16.55 12.29
#